data_AF-A0A660T337-F1
#
_entry.id   AF-A0A660T337-F1
#
_cell.length_a   1.000
_cell.length_b   1.000
_cell.length_c   1.000
_cell.angle_alpha   90.00
_cell.angle_beta   90.00
_cell.angle_gamma   90.00
#
_symmetry.space_group_name_H-M   'P 1'
#
loop_
_entity.id
_entity.type
_entity.pdbx_description
1 polymer ?
#
loop_
_entity_poly.entity_id
_entity_poly.type
_entity_poly.pdbx_seq_one_letter_code
_entity_poly.pdbx_strand_id
1 'polypeptide(L)'
;MTDKTKLEELSSELPEKERKELLDKITKRMKKEEKEEIIHVELKEDERDKIIANEMDQLTFLQRVILWFKKFFSGKTPKESFLDLKLAGLKKRIHQISPGLTGFETRNLTPKFAKRLYDVYKNVYPLLPFFRVFSKKSEFRHNATAFLVEKKYDRVKKSIGEFITIEEMEEIFATTGFEDEIKKEVLKRLNKYLKSIPESLFNEIEAGIKTFSYLEKIIFFPYGTVFQYFHYNLNETPEDKYPFFEYAPVMLLLDLL
;
A
#
# COMPACT_ATOMS: atom_id res chain seq x y z
N MET A 1 39.77 10.09 -14.05
CA MET A 1 40.06 9.19 -12.92
C MET A 1 38.80 9.17 -12.08
N THR A 2 38.04 8.09 -12.20
CA THR A 2 36.69 7.95 -11.66
C THR A 2 36.77 7.49 -10.21
N ASP A 3 36.14 8.26 -9.32
CA ASP A 3 35.92 7.89 -7.92
C ASP A 3 35.18 6.56 -7.86
N LYS A 4 35.91 5.51 -7.49
CA LYS A 4 35.32 4.22 -7.12
C LYS A 4 34.54 4.45 -5.84
N THR A 5 33.23 4.27 -5.90
CA THR A 5 32.37 4.32 -4.71
C THR A 5 32.89 3.32 -3.68
N LYS A 6 33.08 3.73 -2.42
CA LYS A 6 33.57 2.92 -1.27
C LYS A 6 32.94 1.51 -1.12
N LEU A 7 31.78 1.31 -1.73
CA LEU A 7 31.06 0.03 -1.81
C LEU A 7 31.75 -0.97 -2.75
N GLU A 8 32.41 -0.51 -3.81
CA GLU A 8 33.19 -1.35 -4.72
C GLU A 8 34.50 -1.83 -4.08
N GLU A 9 35.17 -0.95 -3.31
CA GLU A 9 36.37 -1.31 -2.54
C GLU A 9 36.04 -2.38 -1.49
N LEU A 10 34.96 -2.18 -0.72
CA LEU A 10 34.46 -3.18 0.24
C LEU A 10 34.01 -4.49 -0.43
N SER A 11 33.51 -4.44 -1.68
CA SER A 11 33.12 -5.65 -2.41
C SER A 11 34.30 -6.46 -2.98
N SER A 12 35.47 -5.82 -3.10
CA SER A 12 36.68 -6.43 -3.67
C SER A 12 37.53 -7.18 -2.65
N GLU A 13 37.34 -6.91 -1.35
CA GLU A 13 38.01 -7.61 -0.24
C GLU A 13 37.28 -8.89 0.20
N LEU A 14 36.07 -9.13 -0.30
CA LEU A 14 35.28 -10.30 0.06
C LEU A 14 35.50 -11.47 -0.92
N PRO A 15 35.60 -12.72 -0.43
CA PRO A 15 35.66 -13.91 -1.28
C PRO A 15 34.49 -13.98 -2.27
N GLU A 16 34.70 -14.47 -3.49
CA GLU A 16 33.67 -14.47 -4.55
C GLU A 16 32.34 -15.13 -4.14
N LYS A 17 32.38 -16.10 -3.23
CA LYS A 17 31.19 -16.73 -2.66
C LYS A 17 30.35 -15.75 -1.84
N GLU A 18 30.98 -14.96 -0.98
CA GLU A 18 30.29 -13.98 -0.13
C GLU A 18 29.75 -12.81 -0.96
N ARG A 19 30.46 -12.44 -2.04
CA ARG A 19 29.98 -11.45 -3.01
C ARG A 19 28.71 -11.91 -3.73
N LYS A 20 28.66 -13.18 -4.16
CA LYS A 20 27.44 -13.76 -4.76
C LYS A 20 26.30 -13.84 -3.77
N GLU A 21 26.55 -14.22 -2.51
CA GLU A 21 25.51 -14.27 -1.48
C GLU A 21 24.98 -12.88 -1.11
N LEU A 22 25.83 -11.85 -1.07
CA LEU A 22 25.43 -10.46 -0.85
C LEU A 22 24.62 -9.92 -2.03
N LEU A 23 25.06 -10.19 -3.27
CA LEU A 23 24.31 -9.84 -4.47
C LEU A 23 22.94 -10.53 -4.50
N ASP A 24 22.87 -11.82 -4.14
CA ASP A 24 21.60 -12.54 -4.05
C ASP A 24 20.71 -11.97 -2.94
N LYS A 25 21.26 -11.64 -1.76
CA LYS A 25 20.51 -10.99 -0.68
C LYS A 25 19.99 -9.61 -1.07
N ILE A 26 20.78 -8.80 -1.76
CA ILE A 26 20.39 -7.47 -2.23
C ILE A 26 19.32 -7.60 -3.31
N THR A 27 19.52 -8.48 -4.30
CA THR A 27 18.55 -8.73 -5.37
C THR A 27 17.24 -9.28 -4.81
N LYS A 28 17.30 -10.14 -3.79
CA LYS A 28 16.13 -10.70 -3.10
C LYS A 28 15.43 -9.68 -2.20
N ARG A 29 16.15 -8.70 -1.64
CA ARG A 29 15.56 -7.56 -0.91
C ARG A 29 14.91 -6.56 -1.87
N MET A 30 15.57 -6.18 -2.97
CA MET A 30 14.99 -5.29 -3.99
C MET A 30 13.74 -5.90 -4.63
N LYS A 31 13.75 -7.20 -4.96
CA LYS A 31 12.55 -7.91 -5.45
C LYS A 31 11.42 -8.00 -4.42
N LYS A 32 11.73 -7.86 -3.12
CA LYS A 32 10.75 -7.90 -2.03
C LYS A 32 10.17 -6.52 -1.72
N GLU A 33 10.91 -5.44 -1.99
CA GLU A 33 10.43 -4.06 -1.87
C GLU A 33 9.54 -3.63 -3.05
N GLU A 34 9.72 -4.20 -4.25
CA GLU A 34 8.79 -4.00 -5.38
C GLU A 34 7.49 -4.83 -5.27
N LYS A 35 7.47 -5.80 -4.36
CA LYS A 35 6.31 -6.64 -4.07
C LYS A 35 5.82 -6.41 -2.64
N GLU A 36 5.32 -5.20 -2.36
CA GLU A 36 4.15 -5.13 -1.50
C GLU A 36 2.95 -5.68 -2.27
N GLU A 37 3.01 -6.99 -2.55
CA GLU A 37 1.86 -7.79 -2.95
C GLU A 37 0.76 -7.49 -1.94
N ILE A 38 -0.40 -7.09 -2.48
CA ILE A 38 -1.66 -7.20 -1.77
C ILE A 38 -1.61 -8.57 -1.10
N ILE A 39 -1.58 -8.62 0.23
CA ILE A 39 -1.61 -9.88 0.96
C ILE A 39 -2.96 -10.48 0.61
N HIS A 40 -2.98 -11.31 -0.44
CA HIS A 40 -4.04 -12.24 -0.68
C HIS A 40 -3.96 -13.15 0.54
N VAL A 41 -4.79 -12.88 1.53
CA VAL A 41 -5.03 -13.83 2.62
C VAL A 41 -5.77 -14.98 1.94
N GLU A 42 -5.01 -15.86 1.30
CA GLU A 42 -5.48 -17.18 0.99
C GLU A 42 -5.72 -17.85 2.34
N LEU A 43 -6.95 -17.69 2.85
CA LEU A 43 -7.43 -18.47 3.98
C LEU A 43 -7.10 -19.92 3.68
N LYS A 44 -6.41 -20.60 4.62
CA LYS A 44 -6.12 -22.03 4.50
C LYS A 44 -7.44 -22.76 4.24
N GLU A 45 -7.42 -23.80 3.41
CA GLU A 45 -8.65 -24.53 3.02
C GLU A 45 -9.48 -24.95 4.25
N ASP A 46 -8.82 -25.33 5.34
CA ASP A 46 -9.45 -25.68 6.62
C ASP A 46 -10.21 -24.51 7.28
N GLU A 47 -9.72 -23.27 7.15
CA GLU A 47 -10.38 -22.08 7.69
C GLU A 47 -11.58 -21.68 6.84
N ARG A 48 -11.47 -21.83 5.52
CA ARG A 48 -12.60 -21.61 4.59
C ARG A 48 -13.73 -22.57 4.90
N ASP A 49 -13.41 -23.83 5.16
CA ASP A 49 -14.40 -24.87 5.42
C ASP A 49 -15.10 -24.66 6.77
N LYS A 50 -14.38 -24.21 7.79
CA LYS A 50 -14.96 -23.80 9.08
C LYS A 50 -15.88 -22.58 8.94
N ILE A 51 -15.49 -21.58 8.15
CA ILE A 51 -16.33 -20.39 7.90
C ILE A 51 -17.60 -20.80 7.16
N ILE A 52 -17.49 -21.62 6.13
CA ILE A 52 -18.66 -22.08 5.36
C ILE A 52 -19.60 -22.91 6.24
N ALA A 53 -19.08 -23.80 7.08
CA ALA A 53 -19.88 -24.57 8.03
C ALA A 53 -20.62 -23.66 9.02
N ASN A 54 -19.90 -22.70 9.64
CA ASN A 54 -20.51 -21.74 10.56
C ASN A 54 -21.59 -20.89 9.89
N GLU A 55 -21.39 -20.44 8.65
CA GLU A 55 -22.41 -19.69 7.92
C GLU A 55 -23.60 -20.56 7.49
N MET A 56 -23.38 -21.83 7.19
CA MET A 56 -24.45 -22.79 6.89
C MET A 56 -25.33 -23.04 8.12
N ASP A 57 -24.74 -23.06 9.32
CA ASP A 57 -25.48 -23.19 10.58
C ASP A 57 -26.33 -21.96 10.87
N GLN A 58 -25.89 -20.77 10.47
CA GLN A 58 -26.61 -19.51 10.62
C GLN A 58 -27.70 -19.27 9.56
N LEU A 59 -27.95 -20.21 8.65
CA LEU A 59 -28.99 -20.08 7.64
C LEU A 59 -30.39 -20.01 8.25
N THR A 60 -31.20 -19.08 7.73
CA THR A 60 -32.63 -19.01 8.06
C THR A 60 -33.40 -20.20 7.50
N PHE A 61 -34.53 -20.53 8.14
CA PHE A 61 -35.38 -21.68 7.77
C PHE A 61 -35.74 -21.71 6.26
N LEU A 62 -36.11 -20.56 5.69
CA LEU A 62 -36.42 -20.45 4.25
C LEU A 62 -35.22 -20.74 3.35
N GLN A 63 -34.02 -20.30 3.73
CA GLN A 63 -32.80 -20.58 2.98
C GLN A 63 -32.44 -22.07 3.03
N ARG A 64 -32.66 -22.73 4.17
CA ARG A 64 -32.49 -24.18 4.32
C ARG A 64 -33.47 -24.96 3.42
N VAL A 65 -34.73 -24.52 3.34
CA VAL A 65 -35.74 -25.11 2.44
C VAL A 65 -35.32 -24.96 0.97
N ILE A 66 -34.85 -23.77 0.56
CA ILE A 66 -34.38 -23.54 -0.82
C ILE A 66 -33.17 -24.41 -1.16
N LEU A 67 -32.22 -24.58 -0.23
CA LEU A 67 -31.07 -25.47 -0.43
C LEU A 67 -31.48 -26.94 -0.54
N TRP A 68 -32.44 -27.36 0.27
CA TRP A 68 -32.99 -28.71 0.20
C TRP A 68 -33.66 -28.98 -1.16
N PHE A 69 -34.45 -28.02 -1.67
CA PHE A 69 -35.02 -28.10 -3.01
C PHE A 69 -33.93 -28.15 -4.09
N LYS A 70 -32.93 -27.26 -4.05
CA LYS A 70 -31.83 -27.28 -5.03
C LYS A 70 -31.05 -28.59 -5.02
N LYS A 71 -30.78 -29.15 -3.83
CA LYS A 71 -30.14 -30.46 -3.67
C LYS A 71 -30.92 -31.55 -4.40
N PHE A 72 -32.25 -31.55 -4.25
CA PHE A 72 -33.11 -32.57 -4.85
C PHE A 72 -33.09 -32.53 -6.38
N PHE A 73 -32.95 -31.34 -6.97
CA PHE A 73 -32.98 -31.17 -8.43
C PHE A 73 -31.61 -31.13 -9.11
N SER A 74 -30.52 -30.81 -8.41
CA SER A 74 -29.22 -30.54 -9.05
C SER A 74 -28.13 -31.58 -8.78
N GLY A 75 -28.33 -32.52 -7.84
CA GLY A 75 -27.32 -33.53 -7.49
C GLY A 75 -26.01 -32.99 -6.91
N LYS A 76 -25.95 -31.69 -6.59
CA LYS A 76 -24.74 -31.01 -6.10
C LYS A 76 -24.53 -31.23 -4.60
N THR A 77 -23.30 -31.04 -4.13
CA THR A 77 -23.03 -31.08 -2.69
C THR A 77 -23.73 -29.93 -1.95
N PRO A 78 -24.05 -30.08 -0.65
CA PRO A 78 -24.67 -29.01 0.14
C PRO A 78 -23.83 -27.72 0.15
N LYS A 79 -22.51 -27.88 0.17
CA LYS A 79 -21.53 -26.79 0.14
C LYS A 79 -21.59 -26.01 -1.19
N GLU A 80 -21.58 -26.72 -2.32
CA GLU A 80 -21.71 -26.09 -3.64
C GLU A 80 -23.06 -25.38 -3.81
N SER A 81 -24.14 -26.00 -3.35
CA SER A 81 -25.49 -25.42 -3.43
C SER A 81 -25.61 -24.14 -2.59
N PHE A 82 -24.95 -24.12 -1.43
CA PHE A 82 -24.85 -22.95 -0.55
C PHE A 82 -24.03 -21.83 -1.20
N LEU A 83 -22.87 -22.14 -1.77
CA LEU A 83 -22.04 -21.19 -2.50
C LEU A 83 -22.79 -20.59 -3.69
N ASP A 84 -23.50 -21.41 -4.49
CA ASP A 84 -24.32 -20.94 -5.60
C ASP A 84 -25.41 -19.96 -5.15
N LEU A 85 -26.03 -20.22 -3.99
CA LEU A 85 -27.05 -19.34 -3.42
C LEU A 85 -26.45 -18.01 -2.97
N LYS A 86 -25.30 -18.04 -2.28
CA LYS A 86 -24.58 -16.85 -1.84
C LYS A 86 -24.09 -16.02 -3.03
N LEU A 87 -23.50 -16.66 -4.04
CA LEU A 87 -23.07 -16.03 -5.27
C LEU A 87 -24.25 -15.41 -6.03
N ALA A 88 -25.39 -16.11 -6.13
CA ALA A 88 -26.59 -15.54 -6.74
C ALA A 88 -27.13 -14.32 -5.97
N GLY A 89 -27.10 -14.36 -4.63
CA GLY A 89 -27.46 -13.24 -3.78
C GLY A 89 -26.53 -12.04 -3.97
N LEU A 90 -25.22 -12.27 -4.02
CA LEU A 90 -24.21 -11.25 -4.30
C LEU A 90 -24.38 -10.64 -5.70
N LYS A 91 -24.54 -11.48 -6.73
CA LYS A 91 -24.82 -11.03 -8.10
C LYS A 91 -26.07 -10.13 -8.14
N LYS A 92 -27.15 -10.55 -7.49
CA LYS A 92 -28.40 -9.78 -7.42
C LYS A 92 -28.21 -8.44 -6.70
N ARG A 93 -27.51 -8.43 -5.56
CA ARG A 93 -27.24 -7.21 -4.81
C ARG A 93 -26.37 -6.23 -5.61
N ILE A 94 -25.32 -6.73 -6.28
CA ILE A 94 -24.46 -5.91 -7.14
C ILE A 94 -25.28 -5.33 -8.30
N HIS A 95 -26.13 -6.14 -8.93
CA HIS A 95 -26.99 -5.68 -10.02
C HIS A 95 -28.02 -4.63 -9.57
N GLN A 96 -28.56 -4.77 -8.35
CA GLN A 96 -29.50 -3.80 -7.77
C GLN A 96 -28.84 -2.46 -7.43
N ILE A 97 -27.63 -2.48 -6.84
CA ILE A 97 -26.92 -1.26 -6.45
C ILE A 97 -26.34 -0.56 -7.68
N SER A 98 -25.76 -1.34 -8.59
CA SER A 98 -25.01 -0.82 -9.74
C SER A 98 -25.38 -1.57 -11.03
N PRO A 99 -26.57 -1.29 -11.59
CA PRO A 99 -27.05 -1.98 -12.77
C PRO A 99 -26.11 -1.70 -13.96
N GLY A 100 -25.73 -2.77 -14.64
CA GLY A 100 -24.95 -2.72 -15.86
C GLY A 100 -23.48 -2.34 -15.67
N LEU A 101 -22.86 -2.65 -14.53
CA LEU A 101 -21.39 -2.63 -14.39
C LEU A 101 -20.74 -3.94 -14.86
N THR A 102 -21.40 -5.06 -14.58
CA THR A 102 -20.93 -6.41 -14.88
C THR A 102 -22.00 -7.21 -15.60
N GLY A 103 -21.61 -7.92 -16.65
CA GLY A 103 -22.39 -9.01 -17.24
C GLY A 103 -21.95 -10.31 -16.59
N PHE A 104 -22.52 -10.66 -15.42
CA PHE A 104 -22.11 -11.88 -14.70
C PHE A 104 -22.31 -13.17 -15.50
N GLU A 105 -23.28 -13.17 -16.41
CA GLU A 105 -23.57 -14.31 -17.28
C GLU A 105 -22.65 -14.33 -18.51
N THR A 106 -22.25 -13.16 -19.03
CA THR A 106 -21.31 -13.03 -20.15
C THR A 106 -19.84 -12.95 -19.72
N ARG A 107 -19.58 -12.93 -18.40
CA ARG A 107 -18.26 -12.76 -17.78
C ARG A 107 -17.49 -11.53 -18.30
N ASN A 108 -18.22 -10.47 -18.63
CA ASN A 108 -17.66 -9.23 -19.16
C ASN A 108 -17.90 -8.06 -18.20
N LEU A 109 -16.92 -7.16 -18.11
CA LEU A 109 -17.11 -5.80 -17.63
C LEU A 109 -17.69 -4.96 -18.75
N THR A 110 -18.55 -4.04 -18.34
CA THR A 110 -19.29 -3.18 -19.27
C THR A 110 -18.55 -1.86 -19.54
N PRO A 111 -18.89 -1.15 -20.63
CA PRO A 111 -18.42 0.22 -20.85
C PRO A 111 -18.72 1.17 -19.69
N LYS A 112 -19.81 0.93 -18.94
CA LYS A 112 -20.19 1.74 -17.78
C LYS A 112 -19.18 1.60 -16.64
N PHE A 113 -18.59 0.41 -16.46
CA PHE A 113 -17.48 0.22 -15.52
C PHE A 113 -16.26 1.04 -15.93
N ALA A 114 -15.86 0.96 -17.20
CA ALA A 114 -14.72 1.74 -17.70
C ALA A 114 -14.93 3.24 -17.55
N LYS A 115 -16.14 3.76 -17.78
CA LYS A 115 -16.47 5.17 -17.50
C LYS A 115 -16.26 5.55 -16.05
N ARG A 116 -16.71 4.71 -15.10
CA ARG A 116 -16.48 4.94 -13.66
C ARG A 116 -15.00 4.88 -13.30
N LEU A 117 -14.25 3.96 -13.88
CA LEU A 117 -12.81 3.88 -13.68
C LEU A 117 -12.09 5.11 -14.27
N TYR A 118 -12.58 5.62 -15.41
CA TYR A 118 -12.09 6.85 -16.04
C TYR A 118 -12.37 8.08 -15.18
N ASP A 119 -13.52 8.14 -14.51
CA ASP A 119 -13.81 9.19 -13.51
C ASP A 119 -12.76 9.19 -12.40
N VAL A 120 -12.38 8.00 -11.90
CA VAL A 120 -11.31 7.88 -10.88
C VAL A 120 -9.99 8.36 -11.47
N TYR A 121 -9.57 7.85 -12.64
CA TYR A 121 -8.36 8.27 -13.33
C TYR A 121 -8.27 9.80 -13.50
N LYS A 122 -9.35 10.42 -13.98
CA LYS A 122 -9.42 11.87 -14.19
C LYS A 122 -9.24 12.65 -12.88
N ASN A 123 -9.81 12.17 -11.78
CA ASN A 123 -9.69 12.82 -10.47
C ASN A 123 -8.31 12.64 -9.83
N VAL A 124 -7.64 11.51 -10.08
CA VAL A 124 -6.30 11.26 -9.54
C VAL A 124 -5.18 11.84 -10.40
N TYR A 125 -5.45 12.10 -11.68
CA TYR A 125 -4.46 12.59 -12.63
C TYR A 125 -3.71 13.86 -12.17
N PRO A 126 -4.36 14.91 -11.63
CA PRO A 126 -3.66 16.10 -11.13
C PRO A 126 -2.70 15.81 -9.96
N LEU A 127 -2.89 14.70 -9.25
CA LEU A 127 -2.06 14.30 -8.12
C LEU A 127 -0.79 13.54 -8.56
N LEU A 128 -0.75 13.02 -9.78
CA LEU A 128 0.38 12.24 -10.30
C LEU A 128 1.73 12.96 -10.15
N PRO A 129 1.90 14.25 -10.51
CA PRO A 129 3.18 14.93 -10.38
C PRO A 129 3.68 14.99 -8.94
N PHE A 130 2.77 15.28 -7.99
CA PHE A 130 3.10 15.32 -6.57
C PHE A 130 3.52 13.95 -6.07
N PHE A 131 2.72 12.92 -6.34
CA PHE A 131 3.03 11.56 -5.89
C PHE A 131 4.30 11.00 -6.55
N ARG A 132 4.60 11.35 -7.81
CA ARG A 132 5.88 10.98 -8.44
C ARG A 132 7.08 11.55 -7.68
N VAL A 133 6.99 12.78 -7.20
CA VAL A 133 8.05 13.41 -6.40
C VAL A 133 8.11 12.79 -5.00
N PHE A 134 6.95 12.61 -4.36
CA PHE A 134 6.82 12.03 -3.03
C PHE A 134 7.39 10.61 -2.96
N SER A 135 7.10 9.75 -3.94
CA SER A 135 7.56 8.36 -3.95
C SER A 135 9.04 8.23 -4.34
N LYS A 136 9.54 9.05 -5.27
CA LYS A 136 10.94 8.95 -5.75
C LYS A 136 11.96 9.64 -4.85
N LYS A 137 11.62 10.79 -4.25
CA LYS A 137 12.59 11.61 -3.50
C LYS A 137 12.45 11.39 -1.99
N SER A 138 13.38 10.62 -1.41
CA SER A 138 13.42 10.39 0.05
C SER A 138 13.56 11.69 0.84
N GLU A 139 14.40 12.62 0.36
CA GLU A 139 14.60 13.94 0.98
C GLU A 139 13.30 14.74 1.07
N PHE A 140 12.46 14.69 0.03
CA PHE A 140 11.18 15.39 0.03
C PHE A 140 10.26 14.85 1.12
N ARG A 141 10.20 13.51 1.29
CA ARG A 141 9.42 12.89 2.37
C ARG A 141 9.95 13.27 3.74
N HIS A 142 11.27 13.23 3.93
CA HIS A 142 11.89 13.58 5.19
C HIS A 142 11.58 15.04 5.58
N ASN A 143 11.75 15.97 4.64
CA ASN A 143 11.46 17.38 4.85
C ASN A 143 9.97 17.65 5.08
N ALA A 144 9.08 16.94 4.37
CA ALA A 144 7.64 17.04 4.59
C ALA A 144 7.24 16.55 6.00
N THR A 145 7.79 15.42 6.45
CA THR A 145 7.55 14.90 7.80
C THR A 145 8.12 15.83 8.86
N ALA A 146 9.34 16.33 8.68
CA ALA A 146 9.95 17.32 9.58
C ALA A 146 9.09 18.58 9.68
N PHE A 147 8.59 19.09 8.55
CA PHE A 147 7.66 20.22 8.52
C PHE A 147 6.35 19.94 9.29
N LEU A 148 5.81 18.72 9.20
CA LEU A 148 4.60 18.34 9.96
C LEU A 148 4.86 18.29 11.46
N VAL A 149 6.02 17.78 11.89
CA VAL A 149 6.45 17.79 13.29
C VAL A 149 6.61 19.24 13.77
N GLU A 150 7.26 20.10 12.99
CA GLU A 150 7.43 21.53 13.28
C GLU A 150 6.10 22.25 13.48
N LYS A 151 5.11 21.94 12.64
CA LYS A 151 3.80 22.59 12.71
C LYS A 151 2.95 22.12 13.89
N LYS A 152 3.13 20.87 14.32
CA LYS A 152 2.29 20.24 15.36
C LYS A 152 2.92 20.26 16.76
N TYR A 153 4.22 20.48 16.87
CA TYR A 153 4.93 20.44 18.14
C TYR A 153 5.63 21.77 18.44
N ASP A 154 5.13 22.51 19.43
CA ASP A 154 5.61 23.87 19.72
C ASP A 154 7.04 23.93 20.28
N ARG A 155 7.60 22.80 20.71
CA ARG A 155 8.93 22.72 21.35
C ARG A 155 9.99 22.08 20.44
N VAL A 156 9.86 22.21 19.13
CA VAL A 156 10.84 21.64 18.19
C VAL A 156 12.21 22.26 18.43
N LYS A 157 13.20 21.40 18.65
CA LYS A 157 14.61 21.80 18.65
C LYS A 157 15.28 21.55 17.31
N LYS A 158 15.96 22.56 16.75
CA LYS A 158 16.53 22.49 15.38
C LYS A 158 18.05 22.40 15.34
N SER A 159 18.73 22.88 16.37
CA SER A 159 20.19 22.95 16.44
C SER A 159 20.76 22.34 17.72
N ILE A 160 22.05 21.94 17.68
CA ILE A 160 22.76 21.38 18.84
C ILE A 160 22.83 22.41 19.98
N GLY A 161 22.97 23.70 19.64
CA GLY A 161 23.02 24.80 20.61
C GLY A 161 21.77 24.92 21.49
N GLU A 162 20.63 24.38 21.03
CA GLU A 162 19.40 24.35 21.83
C GLU A 162 19.38 23.21 22.86
N PHE A 163 20.29 22.24 22.75
CA PHE A 163 20.46 21.17 23.73
C PHE A 163 21.54 21.50 24.76
N ILE A 164 22.60 22.15 24.33
CA ILE A 164 23.71 22.56 25.18
C ILE A 164 24.34 23.84 24.62
N THR A 165 24.55 24.81 25.49
CA THR A 165 25.17 26.10 25.12
C THR A 165 26.68 25.95 24.97
N ILE A 166 27.32 26.90 24.28
CA ILE A 166 28.79 26.89 24.10
C ILE A 166 29.49 26.98 25.47
N GLU A 167 28.98 27.82 26.37
CA GLU A 167 29.51 27.98 27.73
C GLU A 167 29.47 26.66 28.52
N GLU A 168 28.37 25.91 28.44
CA GLU A 168 28.26 24.59 29.07
C GLU A 168 29.22 23.56 28.44
N MET A 169 29.48 23.63 27.13
CA MET A 169 30.46 22.75 26.49
C MET A 169 31.88 23.05 26.98
N GLU A 170 32.23 24.33 27.10
CA GLU A 170 33.54 24.77 27.61
C GLU A 170 33.75 24.34 29.06
N GLU A 171 32.72 24.41 29.90
CA GLU A 171 32.79 23.97 31.29
C GLU A 171 32.98 22.44 31.41
N ILE A 172 32.25 21.65 30.60
CA ILE A 172 32.40 20.19 30.57
C ILE A 172 33.80 19.81 30.07
N PHE A 173 34.31 20.50 29.05
CA PHE A 173 35.64 20.25 28.51
C PHE A 173 36.74 20.64 29.49
N ALA A 174 36.61 21.78 30.17
CA ALA A 174 37.55 22.22 31.20
C ALA A 174 37.60 21.26 32.39
N THR A 175 36.48 20.60 32.72
CA THR A 175 36.39 19.67 33.85
C THR A 175 36.89 18.26 33.51
N THR A 176 36.58 17.76 32.32
CA THR A 176 36.89 16.37 31.94
C THR A 176 38.09 16.23 31.01
N GLY A 177 38.43 17.26 30.24
CA GLY A 177 39.52 17.27 29.25
C GLY A 177 39.24 16.49 27.97
N PHE A 178 38.03 15.92 27.80
CA PHE A 178 37.69 15.06 26.67
C PHE A 178 36.43 15.53 25.93
N GLU A 179 36.53 15.68 24.61
CA GLU A 179 35.38 16.03 23.76
C GLU A 179 34.25 14.99 23.78
N ASP A 180 34.59 13.72 24.04
CA ASP A 180 33.61 12.63 24.06
C ASP A 180 32.61 12.76 25.23
N GLU A 181 32.98 13.42 26.33
CA GLU A 181 32.04 13.72 27.42
C GLU A 181 30.99 14.75 27.01
N ILE A 182 31.36 15.73 26.17
CA ILE A 182 30.41 16.67 25.58
C ILE A 182 29.40 15.93 24.70
N LYS A 183 29.89 15.02 23.83
CA LYS A 183 29.00 14.19 22.98
C LYS A 183 28.05 13.35 23.82
N LYS A 184 28.52 12.72 24.89
CA LYS A 184 27.67 11.92 25.80
C LYS A 184 26.57 12.77 26.44
N GLU A 185 26.90 13.97 26.92
CA GLU A 185 25.92 14.86 27.54
C GLU A 185 24.90 15.37 26.51
N VAL A 186 25.34 15.75 25.30
CA VAL A 186 24.44 16.10 24.18
C VAL A 186 23.48 14.95 23.88
N LEU A 187 23.99 13.72 23.73
CA LEU A 187 23.17 12.54 23.45
C LEU A 187 22.19 12.23 24.59
N LYS A 188 22.58 12.43 25.84
CA LYS A 188 21.72 12.26 27.00
C LYS A 188 20.57 13.27 27.00
N ARG A 189 20.86 14.56 26.71
CA ARG A 189 19.84 15.61 26.59
C ARG A 189 18.93 15.40 25.39
N LEU A 190 19.47 14.95 24.25
CA LEU A 190 18.71 14.57 23.07
C LEU A 190 17.75 13.41 23.39
N ASN A 191 18.23 12.35 24.02
CA ASN A 191 17.39 11.20 24.41
C ASN A 191 16.28 11.62 25.39
N LYS A 192 16.57 12.51 26.33
CA LYS A 192 15.55 13.07 27.24
C LYS A 192 14.50 13.87 26.48
N TYR A 193 14.91 14.66 25.49
CA TYR A 193 14.01 15.39 24.61
C TYR A 193 13.14 14.46 23.77
N LEU A 194 13.72 13.45 23.12
CA LEU A 194 12.97 12.48 22.32
C LEU A 194 11.89 11.76 23.15
N LYS A 195 12.21 11.40 24.40
CA LYS A 195 11.24 10.82 25.35
C LYS A 195 10.14 11.79 25.79
N SER A 196 10.36 13.09 25.68
CA SER A 196 9.37 14.11 26.03
C SER A 196 8.34 14.36 24.93
N ILE A 197 8.63 13.93 23.69
CA ILE A 197 7.70 14.07 22.56
C ILE A 197 6.55 13.07 22.76
N PRO A 198 5.28 13.51 22.78
CA PRO A 198 4.15 12.62 22.94
C PRO A 198 4.07 11.60 21.81
N GLU A 199 3.85 10.32 22.14
CA GLU A 199 3.67 9.25 21.15
C GLU A 199 2.44 9.49 20.26
N SER A 200 1.41 10.18 20.78
CA SER A 200 0.23 10.57 20.03
C SER A 200 0.56 11.42 18.79
N LEU A 201 1.59 12.27 18.87
CA LEU A 201 2.04 13.09 17.74
C LEU A 201 2.55 12.20 16.59
N PHE A 202 3.36 11.20 16.92
CA PHE A 202 3.88 10.24 15.94
C PHE A 202 2.76 9.41 15.34
N ASN A 203 1.83 8.92 16.16
CA ASN A 203 0.68 8.16 15.71
C ASN A 203 -0.19 8.95 14.71
N GLU A 204 -0.42 10.24 14.97
CA GLU A 204 -1.18 11.09 14.05
C GLU A 204 -0.44 11.33 12.73
N ILE A 205 0.87 11.58 12.78
CA ILE A 205 1.67 11.80 11.57
C ILE A 205 1.74 10.50 10.76
N GLU A 206 1.96 9.38 11.41
CA GLU A 206 2.00 8.05 10.78
C GLU A 206 0.65 7.72 10.14
N ALA A 207 -0.47 7.92 10.83
CA ALA A 207 -1.80 7.72 10.26
C ALA A 207 -2.04 8.57 9.00
N GLY A 208 -1.55 9.82 9.01
CA GLY A 208 -1.55 10.69 7.85
C GLY A 208 -0.74 10.09 6.70
N ILE A 209 0.53 9.76 6.93
CA ILE A 209 1.43 9.18 5.92
C ILE A 209 0.86 7.87 5.35
N LYS A 210 0.30 7.01 6.20
CA LYS A 210 -0.32 5.75 5.78
C LYS A 210 -1.48 5.99 4.82
N THR A 211 -2.26 7.05 5.01
CA THR A 211 -3.32 7.46 4.08
C THR A 211 -2.75 7.81 2.71
N PHE A 212 -1.60 8.51 2.66
CA PHE A 212 -0.90 8.76 1.40
C PHE A 212 -0.45 7.48 0.71
N SER A 213 0.05 6.48 1.44
CA SER A 213 0.44 5.19 0.86
C SER A 213 -0.75 4.44 0.22
N TYR A 214 -1.96 4.56 0.77
CA TYR A 214 -3.15 3.99 0.12
C TYR A 214 -3.57 4.77 -1.13
N LEU A 215 -3.52 6.11 -1.08
CA LEU A 215 -3.80 6.96 -2.23
C LEU A 215 -2.79 6.73 -3.36
N GLU A 216 -1.54 6.51 -3.02
CA GLU A 216 -0.47 6.17 -3.96
C GLU A 216 -0.83 4.95 -4.82
N LYS A 217 -1.38 3.89 -4.21
CA LYS A 217 -1.82 2.68 -4.91
C LYS A 217 -2.95 2.96 -5.91
N ILE A 218 -3.84 3.89 -5.58
CA ILE A 218 -4.91 4.32 -6.51
C ILE A 218 -4.30 5.16 -7.63
N ILE A 219 -3.42 6.11 -7.30
CA ILE A 219 -2.84 7.05 -8.26
C ILE A 219 -1.95 6.35 -9.29
N PHE A 220 -1.13 5.38 -8.85
CA PHE A 220 -0.26 4.57 -9.71
C PHE A 220 -0.91 3.27 -10.19
N PHE A 221 -2.22 3.12 -9.99
CA PHE A 221 -2.95 2.01 -10.57
C PHE A 221 -2.72 1.95 -12.10
N PRO A 222 -2.55 0.75 -12.71
CA PRO A 222 -2.24 0.61 -14.13
C PRO A 222 -3.47 0.88 -15.02
N TYR A 223 -4.03 2.09 -14.95
CA TYR A 223 -5.21 2.52 -15.68
C TYR A 223 -5.07 2.28 -17.19
N GLY A 224 -3.91 2.59 -17.77
CA GLY A 224 -3.65 2.38 -19.19
C GLY A 224 -3.81 0.92 -19.61
N THR A 225 -3.19 0.00 -18.87
CA THR A 225 -3.30 -1.45 -19.12
C THR A 225 -4.73 -1.92 -18.98
N VAL A 226 -5.45 -1.47 -17.95
CA VAL A 226 -6.86 -1.84 -17.77
C VAL A 226 -7.73 -1.33 -18.91
N PHE A 227 -7.54 -0.09 -19.34
CA PHE A 227 -8.32 0.48 -20.44
C PHE A 227 -8.05 -0.17 -21.80
N GLN A 228 -6.86 -0.75 -22.02
CA GLN A 228 -6.58 -1.51 -23.23
C GLN A 228 -7.54 -2.70 -23.42
N TYR A 229 -7.99 -3.34 -22.34
CA TYR A 229 -9.02 -4.40 -22.41
C TYR A 229 -10.40 -3.88 -22.79
N PHE A 230 -10.65 -2.59 -22.61
CA PHE A 230 -11.86 -1.90 -23.09
C PHE A 230 -11.66 -1.30 -24.49
N HIS A 231 -10.60 -1.70 -25.21
CA HIS A 231 -10.18 -1.20 -26.52
C HIS A 231 -9.90 0.31 -26.54
N TYR A 232 -9.43 0.86 -25.40
CA TYR A 232 -9.07 2.27 -25.29
C TYR A 232 -7.59 2.43 -24.91
N ASN A 233 -6.85 3.18 -25.72
CA ASN A 233 -5.48 3.59 -25.40
C ASN A 233 -5.52 4.91 -24.66
N LEU A 234 -5.01 4.89 -23.43
CA LEU A 234 -4.98 6.07 -22.57
C LEU A 234 -3.95 7.08 -23.06
N ASN A 235 -4.41 8.28 -23.42
CA ASN A 235 -3.53 9.42 -23.71
C ASN A 235 -2.90 9.97 -22.42
N GLU A 236 -1.80 10.70 -22.54
CA GLU A 236 -1.09 11.26 -21.38
C GLU A 236 -1.91 12.27 -20.57
N THR A 237 -2.98 12.85 -21.14
CA THR A 237 -3.86 13.81 -20.48
C THR A 237 -5.32 13.35 -20.56
N PRO A 238 -6.09 13.41 -19.46
CA PRO A 238 -7.50 13.08 -19.49
C PRO A 238 -8.29 14.14 -20.26
N GLU A 239 -9.20 13.69 -21.12
CA GLU A 239 -10.06 14.56 -21.91
C GLU A 239 -11.37 14.86 -21.16
N ASP A 240 -12.06 15.93 -21.55
CA ASP A 240 -13.37 16.27 -20.98
C ASP A 240 -14.51 15.42 -21.51
N LYS A 241 -14.36 14.88 -22.72
CA LYS A 241 -15.32 13.95 -23.31
C LYS A 241 -14.98 12.53 -22.90
N TYR A 242 -16.01 11.76 -22.55
CA TYR A 242 -15.82 10.34 -22.29
C TYR A 242 -15.36 9.63 -23.56
N PRO A 243 -14.27 8.84 -23.48
CA PRO A 243 -13.89 7.99 -24.59
C PRO A 243 -14.93 6.89 -24.80
N PHE A 244 -14.92 6.34 -26.01
CA PHE A 244 -15.71 5.17 -26.33
C PHE A 244 -15.04 3.92 -25.73
N PHE A 245 -15.81 3.16 -24.96
CA PHE A 245 -15.34 1.92 -24.34
C PHE A 245 -16.20 0.76 -24.83
N GLU A 246 -15.55 -0.37 -25.06
CA GLU A 246 -16.22 -1.63 -25.40
C GLU A 246 -16.39 -2.54 -24.17
N TYR A 247 -16.89 -3.75 -24.35
CA TYR A 247 -16.92 -4.73 -23.27
C TYR A 247 -15.54 -5.37 -23.10
N ALA A 248 -15.13 -5.59 -21.85
CA ALA A 248 -13.87 -6.24 -21.52
C ALA A 248 -14.12 -7.60 -20.84
N PRO A 249 -13.42 -8.68 -21.23
CA PRO A 249 -13.53 -9.96 -20.55
C PRO A 249 -12.93 -9.88 -19.14
N VAL A 250 -13.70 -10.28 -18.11
CA VAL A 250 -13.29 -10.20 -16.70
C VAL A 250 -12.04 -11.05 -16.44
N MET A 251 -11.96 -12.22 -17.08
CA MET A 251 -10.86 -13.17 -16.87
C MET A 251 -9.49 -12.55 -17.16
N LEU A 252 -9.38 -11.73 -18.20
CA LEU A 252 -8.10 -11.12 -18.57
C LEU A 252 -7.68 -9.98 -17.63
N LEU A 253 -8.65 -9.37 -16.92
CA LEU A 253 -8.39 -8.30 -15.96
C LEU A 253 -8.06 -8.84 -14.56
N LEU A 254 -8.50 -10.05 -14.23
CA LEU A 254 -8.18 -10.70 -12.95
C LEU A 254 -6.71 -11.12 -12.87
N ASP A 255 -6.08 -11.43 -14.01
CA ASP A 255 -4.65 -11.80 -14.06
C ASP A 255 -3.72 -10.59 -13.86
N LEU A 256 -4.26 -9.37 -13.84
CA LEU A 256 -3.54 -8.10 -13.73
C LEU A 256 -3.58 -7.46 -12.34
N LEU A 257 -4.48 -7.93 -11.48
CA LEU A 257 -4.78 -7.39 -10.16
C LEU A 257 -4.20 -8.30 -9.07
#